data_AF-W1NIX4-F1
#
_entry.id   AF-W1NIX4-F1
#
_cell.length_a   1.000
_cell.length_b   1.000
_cell.length_c   1.000
_cell.angle_alpha   90.00
_cell.angle_beta   90.00
_cell.angle_gamma   90.00
#
_symmetry.space_group_name_H-M   'P 1'
#
loop_
_entity.id
_entity.type
_entity.pdbx_description
1 polymer ?
#
loop_
_entity_poly.entity_id
_entity_poly.type
_entity_poly.pdbx_seq_one_letter_code
_entity_poly.pdbx_strand_id
1 'polypeptide(L)'
;MDSVRTGPYGQIFRSDNFVFGQSGAGNNWVKGHYVEGAELIDSVLDVVRKEAKNCDCLQGFQGQESVENQSSNVLLNGEFRAKKA
;
A
#
# COMPACT_ATOMS: atom_id res chain seq x y z
N MET A 1 -4.85 10.30 -2.51
CA MET A 1 -4.06 10.47 -1.27
C MET A 1 -4.50 11.69 -0.49
N ASP A 2 -4.58 12.87 -1.11
CA ASP A 2 -4.91 14.10 -0.37
C ASP A 2 -6.22 14.03 0.41
N SER A 3 -7.28 13.45 -0.16
CA SER A 3 -8.56 13.29 0.53
C SER A 3 -8.49 12.39 1.78
N VAL A 4 -7.59 11.41 1.81
CA VAL A 4 -7.38 10.55 3.00
C VAL A 4 -6.67 11.34 4.09
N ARG A 5 -5.65 12.12 3.72
CA ARG A 5 -4.86 12.95 4.64
C ARG A 5 -5.65 14.13 5.21
N THR A 6 -6.55 14.72 4.42
CA THR A 6 -7.41 15.84 4.85
C THR A 6 -8.73 15.39 5.47
N GLY A 7 -9.03 14.09 5.43
CA GLY A 7 -10.24 13.53 6.01
C GLY A 7 -10.22 13.58 7.55
N PRO A 8 -11.38 13.36 8.20
CA PRO A 8 -11.50 13.38 9.66
C PRO A 8 -10.58 12.37 10.37
N TYR A 9 -10.17 11.32 9.66
CA TYR A 9 -9.24 10.28 10.13
C TYR A 9 -7.86 10.35 9.43
N GLY A 10 -7.49 11.46 8.80
CA GLY A 10 -6.21 11.54 8.09
C GLY A 10 -4.98 11.47 9.01
N GLN A 11 -5.14 11.87 10.27
CA GLN A 11 -4.05 11.93 11.25
C GLN A 11 -3.78 10.61 11.98
N ILE A 12 -4.67 9.61 11.86
CA ILE A 12 -4.43 8.28 12.47
C ILE A 12 -3.42 7.45 11.68
N PHE A 13 -3.22 7.77 10.40
CA PHE A 13 -2.29 7.09 9.53
C PHE A 13 -0.93 7.80 9.55
N ARG A 14 0.16 7.04 9.71
CA ARG A 14 1.51 7.59 9.59
C ARG A 14 1.78 7.98 8.15
N SER A 15 2.29 9.20 7.95
CA SER A 15 2.71 9.72 6.64
C SER A 15 3.69 8.78 5.94
N ASP A 16 4.59 8.17 6.72
CA ASP A 16 5.64 7.26 6.25
C ASP A 16 5.11 5.97 5.61
N ASN A 17 3.85 5.62 5.88
CA ASN A 17 3.26 4.36 5.39
C ASN A 17 2.50 4.57 4.07
N PHE A 18 2.41 5.81 3.57
CA PHE A 18 1.82 6.08 2.26
C PHE A 18 2.87 5.93 1.15
N VAL A 19 2.69 4.90 0.33
CA VAL A 19 3.45 4.69 -0.92
C VAL A 19 2.50 4.94 -2.09
N PHE A 20 2.94 5.72 -3.07
CA PHE A 20 2.15 6.04 -4.27
C PHE A 20 3.07 6.25 -5.48
N GLY A 21 2.60 5.83 -6.66
CA GLY A 21 3.28 6.07 -7.92
C GLY A 21 2.93 7.44 -8.49
N GLN A 22 3.83 7.97 -9.32
CA GLN A 22 3.56 9.19 -10.09
C GLN A 22 2.62 8.93 -11.27
N SER A 23 2.61 7.70 -11.79
CA SER A 23 1.81 7.30 -12.95
C SER A 23 0.87 6.14 -12.58
N GLY A 24 -0.29 6.14 -13.23
CA GLY A 24 -1.29 5.10 -13.10
C GLY A 24 -1.16 4.08 -14.23
N ALA A 25 -1.56 2.84 -13.95
CA ALA A 25 -1.61 1.79 -14.97
C ALA A 25 -2.69 1.98 -16.04
N GLY A 26 -3.60 2.95 -15.87
CA GLY A 26 -4.56 3.35 -16.90
C GLY A 26 -5.47 2.22 -17.38
N ASN A 27 -6.01 1.45 -16.45
CA ASN A 27 -6.85 0.30 -16.75
C ASN A 27 -6.17 -0.80 -17.61
N ASN A 28 -4.86 -1.01 -17.42
CA ASN A 28 -4.13 -2.11 -18.04
C ASN A 28 -3.39 -2.91 -16.97
N TRP A 29 -3.82 -4.16 -16.76
CA TRP A 29 -3.21 -5.05 -15.78
C TRP A 29 -1.73 -5.36 -16.09
N VAL A 30 -1.38 -5.52 -17.37
CA VAL A 30 0.02 -5.82 -17.78
C VAL A 30 0.93 -4.66 -17.47
N LYS A 31 0.51 -3.43 -17.83
CA LYS A 31 1.25 -2.21 -17.47
C LYS A 31 1.33 -2.08 -15.94
N GLY A 32 0.23 -2.41 -15.28
CA GLY A 32 0.10 -2.33 -13.84
C GLY A 32 1.06 -3.24 -13.09
N HIS A 33 1.22 -4.48 -13.57
CA HIS A 33 2.05 -5.51 -12.95
C HIS A 33 3.53 -5.41 -13.33
N TYR A 34 3.83 -5.21 -14.62
CA TYR A 34 5.20 -5.35 -15.13
C TYR A 34 5.99 -4.04 -15.24
N VAL A 35 5.31 -2.89 -15.26
CA VAL A 35 5.98 -1.59 -15.44
C VAL A 35 5.84 -0.78 -14.17
N GLU A 36 4.64 -0.26 -13.93
CA GLU A 36 4.37 0.70 -12.85
C GLU A 36 4.44 0.01 -11.48
N GLY A 37 3.94 -1.22 -11.37
CA GLY A 37 4.01 -2.02 -10.14
C GLY A 37 5.42 -2.52 -9.82
N ALA A 38 6.25 -2.76 -10.84
CA ALA A 38 7.64 -3.16 -10.67
C ALA A 38 8.50 -2.03 -10.09
N GLU A 39 8.18 -0.77 -10.38
CA GLU A 39 8.88 0.38 -9.78
C GLU A 39 8.44 0.64 -8.33
N LEU A 40 7.19 0.31 -8.00
CA LEU A 40 6.61 0.55 -6.68
C LEU A 40 6.87 -0.55 -5.65
N ILE A 41 7.08 -1.80 -6.11
CA ILE A 41 7.15 -2.97 -5.23
C ILE A 41 8.25 -2.86 -4.18
N ASP A 42 9.43 -2.34 -4.54
CA ASP A 42 10.55 -2.22 -3.60
C ASP A 42 10.23 -1.24 -2.47
N SER A 43 9.61 -0.10 -2.80
CA SER A 43 9.19 0.90 -1.81
C SER A 43 8.11 0.35 -0.88
N VAL A 44 7.15 -0.41 -1.42
CA VAL A 44 6.11 -1.08 -0.61
C VAL A 44 6.74 -2.12 0.32
N LEU A 45 7.66 -2.94 -0.19
CA LEU A 45 8.32 -3.99 0.60
C LEU A 45 9.15 -3.40 1.76
N ASP A 46 9.80 -2.26 1.58
CA ASP A 46 10.56 -1.63 2.65
C ASP A 46 9.67 -1.11 3.79
N VAL A 47 8.51 -0.53 3.47
CA VAL A 47 7.51 -0.12 4.47
C VAL A 47 6.96 -1.34 5.21
N VAL A 48 6.57 -2.40 4.48
CA VAL A 48 6.07 -3.65 5.07
C VAL A 48 7.12 -4.28 5.99
N ARG A 49 8.41 -4.28 5.60
CA ARG A 49 9.51 -4.78 6.44
C ARG A 49 9.70 -3.94 7.70
N LYS A 50 9.58 -2.61 7.62
CA LYS A 50 9.66 -1.72 8.79
C LYS A 50 8.55 -2.02 9.80
N GLU A 51 7.32 -2.19 9.31
CA GLU A 51 6.18 -2.52 10.16
C GLU A 51 6.26 -3.95 10.73
N ALA A 52 6.74 -4.92 9.93
CA ALA A 52 6.98 -6.27 10.40
C ALA A 52 8.03 -6.33 11.53
N LYS A 53 9.11 -5.54 11.44
CA LYS A 53 10.12 -5.42 12.51
C LYS A 53 9.58 -4.77 13.79
N ASN A 54 8.56 -3.92 13.66
CA ASN A 54 7.90 -3.28 14.80
C ASN A 54 6.91 -4.22 15.51
N CYS A 55 6.73 -5.44 15.00
CA CYS A 55 5.85 -6.45 15.58
C CYS A 55 6.65 -7.56 16.27
N ASP A 56 6.32 -7.86 17.53
CA ASP A 56 6.99 -8.92 18.29
C ASP A 56 6.67 -10.32 17.74
N CYS A 57 5.43 -10.52 17.28
CA CYS A 57 4.95 -11.76 16.66
C CYS A 57 3.98 -11.44 15.51
N LEU A 58 4.47 -11.38 14.27
CA LEU A 58 3.65 -11.15 13.08
C LEU A 58 2.85 -12.42 12.70
N GLN A 59 1.52 -12.36 12.76
CA GLN A 59 0.67 -13.49 12.36
C GLN A 59 0.37 -13.53 10.85
N GLY A 60 0.41 -12.39 10.17
CA GLY A 60 0.09 -12.29 8.76
C GLY A 60 -0.29 -10.87 8.33
N PHE A 61 -0.62 -10.74 7.05
CA PHE A 61 -0.98 -9.48 6.41
C PHE A 61 -2.40 -9.52 5.87
N GLN A 62 -3.07 -8.36 5.86
CA GLN A 62 -4.35 -8.15 5.19
C GLN A 62 -4.15 -7.13 4.08
N GLY A 63 -4.50 -7.50 2.86
CA GLY A 63 -4.49 -6.61 1.69
C GLY A 63 -5.92 -6.35 1.24
N GLN A 64 -6.22 -5.12 0.83
CA GLN A 64 -7.45 -4.79 0.13
C GLN A 64 -7.09 -4.36 -1.29
N GLU A 65 -7.59 -5.11 -2.26
CA GLU A 65 -7.44 -4.83 -3.69
C GLU A 65 -8.78 -5.10 -4.38
N SER A 66 -9.15 -4.26 -5.34
CA SER A 66 -10.31 -4.55 -6.19
C SER A 66 -9.91 -5.56 -7.26
N VAL A 67 -10.79 -6.52 -7.60
CA VAL A 67 -10.51 -7.53 -8.66
C VAL A 67 -10.26 -6.87 -10.02
N GLU A 68 -10.88 -5.71 -10.25
CA GLU A 68 -10.71 -4.88 -11.43
C GLU A 68 -9.49 -3.95 -11.35
N ASN A 69 -8.77 -3.93 -10.22
CA ASN A 69 -7.71 -2.97 -9.97
C ASN A 69 -6.54 -3.25 -10.90
N GLN A 70 -6.55 -2.51 -12.00
CA GLN A 70 -5.44 -2.45 -12.92
C GLN A 70 -4.43 -1.39 -12.44
N SER A 71 -4.82 -0.48 -11.54
CA SER A 71 -4.00 0.59 -10.98
C SER A 71 -2.88 0.07 -10.08
N SER A 72 -1.63 0.28 -10.50
CA SER A 72 -0.41 0.10 -9.69
C SER A 72 -0.34 0.96 -8.44
N ASN A 73 -1.24 1.93 -8.32
CA ASN A 73 -1.44 2.67 -7.09
C ASN A 73 -2.16 1.75 -6.12
N VAL A 74 -1.38 0.90 -5.48
CA VAL A 74 -1.78 0.25 -4.25
C VAL A 74 -1.95 1.37 -3.23
N LEU A 75 -3.12 2.00 -3.23
CA LEU A 75 -3.64 2.57 -2.02
C LEU A 75 -3.78 1.40 -1.07
N LEU A 76 -2.72 1.17 -0.27
CA LEU A 76 -2.75 0.39 0.96
C LEU A 76 -3.62 1.13 2.00
N ASN A 77 -4.80 1.56 1.57
CA ASN A 77 -5.93 1.93 2.40
C ASN A 77 -6.62 0.67 2.95
N GLY A 78 -6.21 -0.52 2.52
CA GLY A 78 -6.34 -1.71 3.34
C GLY A 78 -5.19 -1.71 4.32
N GLU A 79 -5.47 -1.48 5.60
CA GLU A 79 -4.51 -1.64 6.68
C GLU A 79 -3.61 -2.87 6.42
N PHE A 80 -2.32 -2.67 6.13
CA PHE A 80 -1.32 -3.69 6.46
C PHE A 80 -1.23 -3.75 7.98
N ARG A 81 -2.31 -4.20 8.62
CA ARG A 81 -2.33 -4.51 10.03
C ARG A 81 -1.59 -5.81 10.15
N ALA A 82 -0.31 -5.72 10.49
CA ALA A 82 0.35 -6.82 11.14
C ALA A 82 -0.52 -7.23 12.33
N LYS A 83 -1.19 -8.39 12.24
CA LYS A 83 -1.94 -8.92 13.37
C LYS A 83 -0.91 -9.29 14.44
N LYS A 84 -0.77 -8.43 15.45
CA LYS A 84 -0.12 -8.79 16.71
C LYS A 84 -0.99 -9.85 17.39
N ALA A 85 -0.36 -10.92 17.86
CA ALA A 85 -0.99 -11.91 18.73
C ALA A 85 -1.45 -11.28 20.05
#